data_AF-A0A4S4HB93-F1
#
_entry.id   AF-A0A4S4HB93-F1
#
_cell.length_a   1.000
_cell.length_b   1.000
_cell.length_c   1.000
_cell.angle_alpha   90.00
_cell.angle_beta   90.00
_cell.angle_gamma   90.00
#
_symmetry.space_group_name_H-M   'P 1'
#
loop_
_entity.id
_entity.type
_entity.pdbx_description
1 polymer ?
#
loop_
_entity_poly.entity_id
_entity_poly.type
_entity_poly.pdbx_seq_one_letter_code
_entity_poly.pdbx_strand_id
1 'polypeptide(L)'
;MEQSLVNKLEHKARIAREKVIDDLKRAYEKHKDIQHYATASACIDMYGVGLFMDGAKEALNSQWRKPEDEMPKDGQLILIREYYRSARSGRFVNHVKEFMFFEDYGFELEERINSHLGYRITHWMPIPELNITQQ
;
A
#
# COMPACT_ATOMS: atom_id res chain seq x y z
N MET A 1 -8.70 14.06 -4.89
CA MET A 1 -8.59 13.34 -3.61
C MET A 1 -7.14 12.97 -3.29
N GLU A 2 -6.37 12.52 -4.28
CA GLU A 2 -4.97 12.09 -4.15
C GLU A 2 -4.03 13.14 -3.52
N GLN A 3 -4.13 14.41 -3.94
CA GLN A 3 -3.32 15.51 -3.38
C GLN A 3 -3.52 15.73 -1.86
N SER A 4 -4.73 15.48 -1.35
CA SER A 4 -5.03 15.65 0.08
C SER A 4 -4.35 14.58 0.93
N LEU A 5 -4.26 13.34 0.42
CA LEU A 5 -3.57 12.24 1.09
C LEU A 5 -2.05 12.44 1.07
N VAL A 6 -1.49 12.84 -0.07
CA VAL A 6 -0.06 13.16 -0.22
C VAL A 6 0.35 14.25 0.77
N ASN A 7 -0.42 15.34 0.86
CA ASN A 7 -0.14 16.43 1.80
C ASN A 7 -0.21 15.96 3.27
N LYS A 8 -1.15 15.06 3.62
CA LYS A 8 -1.25 14.49 4.97
C LYS A 8 -0.05 13.59 5.30
N LEU A 9 0.40 12.77 4.35
CA LEU A 9 1.55 11.89 4.53
C LEU A 9 2.84 12.70 4.68
N GLU A 10 3.03 13.72 3.84
CA GLU A 10 4.19 14.59 3.91
C GLU A 10 4.23 15.35 5.25
N HIS A 11 3.08 15.84 5.71
CA HIS A 11 2.98 16.48 7.02
C HIS A 11 3.38 15.54 8.17
N LYS A 12 2.91 14.29 8.14
CA LYS A 12 3.33 13.27 9.11
C LYS A 12 4.83 12.96 9.03
N ALA A 13 5.38 12.90 7.81
CA ALA A 13 6.81 12.69 7.58
C ALA A 13 7.65 13.81 8.20
N ARG A 14 7.23 15.07 8.01
CA ARG A 14 7.89 16.25 8.59
C ARG A 14 7.85 16.24 10.12
N ILE A 15 6.71 15.92 10.73
CA ILE A 15 6.59 15.79 12.19
C ILE A 15 7.53 14.69 12.72
N ALA A 16 7.56 13.54 12.05
CA ALA A 16 8.43 12.44 12.46
C ALA A 16 9.92 12.84 12.34
N ARG A 17 10.30 13.50 11.24
CA ARG A 17 11.65 14.03 11.02
C ARG A 17 12.06 15.00 12.14
N GLU A 18 11.20 15.97 12.46
CA GLU A 18 11.46 16.96 13.51
C GLU A 18 11.68 16.31 14.88
N LYS A 19 10.86 15.30 15.22
CA LYS A 19 11.05 14.52 16.45
C LYS A 19 12.42 13.83 16.51
N VAL A 20 12.86 13.21 15.42
CA VAL A 20 14.17 12.55 15.36
C VAL A 20 15.31 13.57 15.48
N ILE A 21 15.19 14.73 14.82
CA ILE A 21 16.17 15.82 14.93
C ILE A 21 16.26 16.34 16.37
N ASP A 22 15.12 16.50 17.06
CA ASP A 22 15.12 16.95 18.45
C ASP A 22 15.72 15.92 19.41
N ASP A 23 15.47 14.63 19.19
CA ASP A 23 16.13 13.57 19.96
C ASP A 23 17.65 13.54 19.69
N LEU A 24 18.09 13.81 18.46
CA LEU A 24 19.50 14.01 18.14
C LEU A 24 20.10 15.22 18.85
N LYS A 25 19.39 16.36 18.92
CA LYS A 25 19.84 17.53 19.67
C LYS A 25 20.04 17.20 21.14
N ARG A 26 19.10 16.50 21.77
CA ARG A 26 19.21 16.06 23.17
C ARG A 26 20.39 15.10 23.40
N ALA A 27 20.66 14.20 22.45
CA ALA A 27 21.81 13.31 22.51
C ALA A 27 23.12 14.11 22.40
N TYR A 28 23.17 15.08 21.49
CA TYR A 28 24.30 16.01 21.37
C TYR A 28 24.53 16.80 22.66
N GLU A 29 23.48 17.31 23.30
CA GLU A 29 23.59 18.06 24.55
C GLU A 29 24.30 17.26 25.66
N LYS A 30 24.14 15.93 25.68
CA LYS A 30 24.77 15.01 26.64
C LYS A 30 26.18 14.61 26.23
N HIS A 31 26.39 14.26 24.96
CA HIS A 31 27.63 13.63 24.49
C HIS A 31 28.62 14.60 23.84
N LYS A 32 28.16 15.80 23.44
CA LYS A 32 28.94 16.88 22.83
C LYS A 32 29.70 16.51 21.54
N ASP A 33 29.32 15.40 20.88
CA ASP A 33 29.87 15.02 19.57
C ASP A 33 29.16 15.79 18.44
N ILE A 34 29.77 16.90 18.03
CA ILE A 34 29.20 17.78 17.01
C ILE A 34 29.23 17.14 15.61
N GLN A 35 30.23 16.30 15.32
CA GLN A 35 30.38 15.68 14.00
C GLN A 35 29.30 14.64 13.78
N HIS A 36 29.02 13.82 14.80
CA HIS A 36 27.92 12.87 14.75
C HIS A 36 26.57 13.57 14.58
N TYR A 37 26.31 14.62 15.38
CA TYR A 37 25.07 15.39 15.27
C TYR A 37 24.89 16.04 13.90
N ALA A 38 25.91 16.74 13.39
CA ALA A 38 25.84 17.45 12.12
C ALA A 38 25.62 16.46 10.95
N THR A 39 26.35 15.35 10.95
CA THR A 39 26.24 14.32 9.89
C THR A 39 24.86 13.66 9.92
N ALA A 40 24.38 13.28 11.12
CA ALA A 40 23.08 12.62 11.26
C ALA A 40 21.91 13.55 10.89
N SER A 41 21.92 14.80 11.38
CA SER A 41 20.88 15.79 11.08
C SER A 41 20.83 16.10 9.58
N ALA A 42 21.97 16.33 8.93
CA ALA A 42 22.02 16.59 7.50
C ALA A 42 21.50 15.41 6.68
N CYS A 43 21.83 14.18 7.07
CA CYS A 43 21.33 12.97 6.42
C CYS A 43 19.79 12.87 6.55
N ILE A 44 19.25 13.12 7.75
CA ILE A 44 17.80 13.08 8.00
C ILE A 44 17.06 14.18 7.23
N ASP A 45 17.63 15.38 7.14
CA ASP A 45 17.05 16.48 6.38
C ASP A 45 17.02 16.18 4.88
N MET A 46 18.08 15.56 4.36
CA MET A 46 18.20 15.21 2.94
C MET A 46 17.27 14.06 2.53
N TYR A 47 17.18 13.01 3.33
CA TYR A 47 16.53 11.76 2.91
C TYR A 47 15.24 11.42 3.66
N GLY A 48 15.07 11.90 4.89
CA GLY A 48 14.06 11.38 5.83
C GLY A 48 12.62 11.47 5.31
N VAL A 49 12.23 12.62 4.75
CA VAL A 49 10.88 12.80 4.19
C VAL A 49 10.73 11.99 2.89
N GLY A 50 11.72 12.03 2.00
CA GLY A 50 11.68 11.29 0.73
C GLY A 50 11.48 9.80 0.94
N LEU A 51 12.34 9.17 1.75
CA LEU A 51 12.26 7.74 2.06
C LEU A 51 10.93 7.36 2.72
N PHE A 52 10.40 8.20 3.61
CA PHE A 52 9.09 7.97 4.22
C PHE A 52 7.98 7.98 3.16
N MET A 53 8.00 8.96 2.25
CA MET A 53 7.00 9.08 1.20
C MET A 53 7.07 7.93 0.20
N ASP A 54 8.27 7.50 -0.18
CA ASP A 54 8.48 6.36 -1.07
C ASP A 54 7.93 5.06 -0.45
N GLY A 55 8.25 4.80 0.82
CA GLY A 55 7.70 3.65 1.54
C GLY A 55 6.18 3.72 1.71
N ALA A 56 5.63 4.91 1.96
CA ALA A 56 4.18 5.09 2.05
C ALA A 56 3.48 4.85 0.71
N LYS A 57 4.08 5.28 -0.40
CA LYS A 57 3.58 5.04 -1.76
C LYS A 57 3.58 3.55 -2.08
N GLU A 58 4.66 2.85 -1.76
CA GLU A 58 4.78 1.40 -1.97
C GLU A 58 3.71 0.63 -1.17
N ALA A 59 3.51 1.02 0.10
CA ALA A 59 2.49 0.42 0.95
C ALA A 59 1.06 0.64 0.41
N LEU A 60 0.76 1.84 -0.09
CA LEU A 60 -0.55 2.15 -0.71
C LEU A 60 -0.78 1.39 -2.01
N ASN A 61 0.28 1.18 -2.78
CA ASN A 61 0.24 0.37 -3.99
C ASN A 61 0.03 -1.11 -3.65
N SER A 62 0.55 -1.62 -2.53
CA SER A 62 0.40 -3.03 -2.14
C SER A 62 -0.76 -3.27 -1.16
N GLN A 63 -1.77 -2.40 -1.14
CA GLN A 63 -2.89 -2.50 -0.20
C GLN A 63 -4.08 -3.26 -0.79
N TRP A 64 -4.66 -4.16 0.01
CA TRP A 64 -5.97 -4.76 -0.29
C TRP A 64 -7.09 -3.72 -0.16
N ARG A 65 -7.85 -3.55 -1.23
CA ARG A 65 -8.96 -2.61 -1.37
C ARG A 65 -10.27 -3.36 -1.46
N LYS A 66 -11.32 -2.77 -0.92
CA LYS A 66 -12.67 -3.30 -1.05
C LYS A 66 -13.30 -2.80 -2.36
N PRO A 67 -13.97 -3.66 -3.14
CA PRO A 67 -14.69 -3.23 -4.33
C PRO A 67 -15.65 -2.05 -4.06
N GLU A 68 -16.29 -2.02 -2.89
CA GLU A 68 -17.26 -0.97 -2.56
C GLU A 68 -16.63 0.41 -2.35
N ASP A 69 -15.35 0.46 -1.98
CA ASP A 69 -14.63 1.70 -1.71
C ASP A 69 -13.97 2.25 -2.99
N GLU A 70 -13.39 1.36 -3.81
CA GLU A 70 -12.67 1.70 -5.04
C GLU A 70 -12.67 0.51 -6.00
N MET A 71 -12.91 0.76 -7.29
CA MET A 71 -12.79 -0.25 -8.34
C MET A 71 -11.41 -0.16 -9.03
N PRO A 72 -10.90 -1.29 -9.55
CA PRO A 72 -9.72 -1.28 -10.40
C PRO A 72 -9.96 -0.47 -11.69
N LYS A 73 -8.88 -0.12 -12.38
CA LYS A 73 -8.98 0.54 -13.69
C LYS A 73 -9.33 -0.47 -14.79
N ASP A 74 -10.03 -0.02 -15.83
CA ASP A 74 -10.28 -0.87 -17.01
C ASP A 74 -8.99 -1.46 -17.60
N GLY A 75 -9.03 -2.75 -17.93
CA GLY A 75 -7.90 -3.51 -18.47
C GLY A 75 -6.78 -3.79 -17.48
N GLN A 76 -6.98 -3.55 -16.18
CA GLN A 76 -5.95 -3.76 -15.17
C GLN A 76 -5.87 -5.22 -14.71
N LEU A 77 -4.67 -5.80 -14.75
CA LEU A 77 -4.39 -7.08 -14.10
C LEU A 77 -4.19 -6.86 -12.59
N ILE A 78 -4.98 -7.58 -11.80
CA ILE A 78 -5.04 -7.45 -10.34
C ILE A 78 -5.04 -8.81 -9.65
N LEU A 79 -4.80 -8.84 -8.34
CA LEU A 79 -5.13 -9.97 -7.49
C LEU A 79 -6.50 -9.74 -6.85
N ILE A 80 -7.33 -10.78 -6.83
CA ILE A 80 -8.60 -10.78 -6.13
C ILE A 80 -8.59 -11.78 -4.98
N ARG A 81 -9.34 -11.47 -3.93
CA ARG A 81 -9.64 -12.38 -2.83
C ARG A 81 -11.06 -12.90 -2.98
N GLU A 82 -11.16 -14.14 -3.43
CA GLU A 82 -12.40 -14.87 -3.61
C GLU A 82 -12.86 -15.48 -2.28
N TYR A 83 -14.17 -15.46 -2.07
CA TYR A 83 -14.83 -16.14 -0.97
C TYR A 83 -15.97 -16.97 -1.54
N TYR A 84 -15.94 -18.28 -1.34
CA TYR A 84 -16.96 -19.18 -1.90
C TYR A 84 -17.08 -20.47 -1.10
N ARG A 85 -18.20 -21.17 -1.30
CA ARG A 85 -18.45 -22.49 -0.73
C ARG A 85 -17.83 -23.56 -1.63
N SER A 86 -16.86 -24.29 -1.08
CA SER A 86 -16.20 -25.39 -1.80
C SER A 86 -17.20 -26.49 -2.14
N ALA A 87 -17.33 -26.83 -3.42
CA ALA A 87 -18.13 -27.97 -3.87
C ALA A 87 -17.61 -29.32 -3.34
N ARG A 88 -16.30 -29.41 -3.04
CA ARG A 88 -15.67 -30.64 -2.53
C ARG A 88 -15.91 -30.87 -1.05
N SER A 89 -15.78 -29.83 -0.22
CA SER A 89 -15.83 -29.96 1.24
C SER A 89 -17.09 -29.39 1.88
N GLY A 90 -17.90 -28.64 1.12
CA GLY A 90 -19.08 -27.91 1.61
C GLY A 90 -18.75 -26.72 2.51
N ARG A 91 -17.47 -26.44 2.80
CA ARG A 91 -17.00 -25.36 3.66
C ARG A 91 -16.73 -24.09 2.86
N PHE A 92 -16.85 -22.94 3.51
CA PHE A 92 -16.39 -21.68 2.93
C PHE A 92 -14.86 -21.60 2.94
N VAL A 93 -14.30 -21.19 1.82
CA VAL A 93 -12.85 -21.04 1.60
C VAL A 93 -12.56 -19.65 1.06
N ASN A 94 -11.33 -19.17 1.31
CA ASN A 94 -10.81 -17.95 0.72
C ASN A 94 -9.64 -18.32 -0.18
N HIS A 95 -9.62 -17.83 -1.42
CA HIS A 95 -8.49 -17.98 -2.33
C HIS A 95 -8.05 -16.62 -2.87
N VAL A 96 -6.78 -16.52 -3.24
CA VAL A 96 -6.23 -15.39 -3.97
C VAL A 96 -5.90 -15.87 -5.38
N LYS A 97 -6.35 -15.13 -6.39
CA LYS A 97 -6.03 -15.40 -7.80
C LYS A 97 -5.81 -14.12 -8.59
N GLU A 98 -5.15 -14.23 -9.73
CA GLU A 98 -5.06 -13.17 -10.72
C GLU A 98 -6.39 -12.98 -11.45
N PHE A 99 -6.71 -11.74 -11.80
CA PHE A 99 -7.94 -11.36 -12.47
C PHE A 99 -7.70 -10.14 -13.36
N MET A 100 -8.16 -10.22 -14.61
CA MET A 100 -8.16 -9.07 -15.53
C MET A 100 -9.48 -8.32 -15.35
N PHE A 101 -9.42 -7.09 -14.87
CA PHE A 101 -10.61 -6.28 -14.66
C PHE A 101 -11.03 -5.57 -15.95
N PHE A 102 -12.34 -5.59 -16.24
CA PHE A 102 -12.95 -4.85 -17.33
C PHE A 102 -14.19 -4.11 -16.80
N GLU A 103 -14.26 -2.80 -17.03
CA GLU A 103 -15.34 -1.94 -16.50
C GLU A 103 -16.72 -2.34 -17.03
N ASP A 104 -16.80 -2.83 -18.28
CA ASP A 104 -18.05 -3.27 -18.93
C ASP A 104 -18.77 -4.40 -18.17
N TYR A 105 -18.03 -5.21 -17.40
CA TYR A 105 -18.56 -6.36 -16.67
C TYR A 105 -18.42 -6.22 -15.14
N GLY A 106 -17.36 -5.54 -14.71
CA GLY A 106 -16.96 -5.47 -13.31
C GLY A 106 -16.73 -6.85 -12.68
N PHE A 107 -16.83 -6.90 -11.35
CA PHE A 107 -16.78 -8.15 -10.59
C PHE A 107 -18.10 -8.94 -10.64
N GLU A 108 -19.22 -8.26 -10.92
CA GLU A 108 -20.56 -8.83 -10.85
C GLU A 108 -20.78 -9.99 -11.82
N LEU A 109 -20.14 -9.96 -13.00
CA LEU A 109 -20.25 -11.04 -13.97
C LEU A 109 -19.77 -12.37 -13.39
N GLU A 110 -18.57 -12.39 -12.81
CA GLU A 110 -18.00 -13.57 -12.15
C GLU A 110 -18.84 -14.02 -10.95
N GLU A 111 -19.29 -13.07 -10.15
CA GLU A 111 -20.14 -13.37 -8.99
C GLU A 111 -21.49 -13.95 -9.37
N ARG A 112 -22.07 -13.51 -10.48
CA ARG A 112 -23.35 -14.02 -10.98
C ARG A 112 -23.21 -15.44 -11.51
N ILE A 113 -22.18 -15.71 -12.30
CA ILE A 113 -21.89 -17.05 -12.86
C ILE A 113 -21.70 -18.05 -11.71
N ASN A 114 -21.01 -17.65 -10.64
CA ASN A 114 -20.67 -18.51 -9.50
C ASN A 114 -21.61 -18.33 -8.29
N SER A 115 -22.75 -17.67 -8.46
CA SER A 115 -23.68 -17.32 -7.38
C SER A 115 -24.19 -18.53 -6.59
N HIS A 116 -24.33 -19.68 -7.24
CA HIS A 116 -24.72 -20.96 -6.62
C HIS A 116 -23.71 -21.48 -5.57
N LEU A 117 -22.46 -21.00 -5.61
CA LEU A 117 -21.43 -21.29 -4.61
C LEU A 117 -21.35 -20.23 -3.51
N GLY A 118 -22.26 -19.23 -3.51
CA GLY A 118 -22.12 -18.06 -2.64
C GLY A 118 -20.83 -17.28 -2.93
N TYR A 119 -20.36 -17.32 -4.18
CA TYR A 119 -19.10 -16.71 -4.59
C TYR A 119 -19.18 -15.19 -4.52
N ARG A 120 -18.16 -14.58 -3.91
CA ARG A 120 -17.98 -13.13 -3.79
C ARG A 120 -16.51 -12.76 -3.90
N ILE A 121 -16.25 -11.61 -4.50
CA ILE A 121 -14.94 -10.95 -4.47
C ILE A 121 -14.98 -9.98 -3.30
N THR A 122 -14.18 -10.27 -2.27
CA THR A 122 -14.22 -9.47 -1.04
C THR A 122 -13.24 -8.30 -1.09
N HIS A 123 -12.11 -8.48 -1.76
CA HIS A 123 -11.04 -7.51 -1.86
C HIS A 123 -10.29 -7.70 -3.17
N TRP A 124 -9.60 -6.66 -3.62
CA TRP A 124 -8.65 -6.70 -4.71
C TRP A 124 -7.37 -5.96 -4.34
N MET A 125 -6.28 -6.23 -5.04
CA MET A 125 -4.99 -5.57 -4.87
C MET A 125 -4.34 -5.44 -6.24
N PRO A 126 -3.79 -4.28 -6.61
CA PRO A 126 -3.04 -4.17 -7.86
C PRO A 126 -1.76 -5.00 -7.78
N ILE A 127 -1.34 -5.58 -8.90
CA ILE A 127 -0.07 -6.30 -8.97
C ILE A 127 1.04 -5.25 -9.17
N PRO A 128 2.02 -5.13 -8.25
CA PRO A 128 3.12 -4.20 -8.43
C PRO A 128 3.92 -4.56 -9.67
N GLU A 129 4.30 -3.55 -10.46
CA GLU A 129 5.23 -3.75 -11.56
C GLU A 129 6.59 -4.16 -10.99
N LEU A 130 7.10 -5.32 -11.39
CA LEU A 130 8.46 -5.72 -11.08
C LEU A 130 9.38 -4.87 -11.95
N ASN A 131 9.94 -3.79 -11.41
CA ASN A 131 11.02 -3.05 -12.05
C ASN A 131 12.30 -3.90 -12.02
N ILE A 132 12.42 -4.88 -12.92
CA ILE A 132 13.62 -5.72 -13.08
C ILE A 132 14.74 -4.95 -13.83
N THR A 133 14.46 -3.75 -14.31
CA THR A 133 15.44 -2.95 -15.07
C THR A 133 16.23 -2.03 -14.15
N GLN A 134 17.23 -2.60 -13.46
CA GLN A 134 18.46 -1.90 -13.06
C GLN A 134 19.48 -2.92 -12.51
N GLN A 135 20.17 -3.60 -13.44
CA GLN A 135 21.53 -4.12 -13.26
C GLN A 135 22.34 -3.85 -14.51
#